data_AF-A0A392T648-F1
#
_entry.id   AF-A0A392T648-F1
#
_cell.length_a   1.000
_cell.length_b   1.000
_cell.length_c   1.000
_cell.angle_alpha   90.00
_cell.angle_beta   90.00
_cell.angle_gamma   90.00
#
_symmetry.space_group_name_H-M   'P 1'
#
loop_
_entity.id
_entity.type
_entity.pdbx_description
1 polymer ?
#
loop_
_entity_poly.entity_id
_entity_poly.type
_entity_poly.pdbx_seq_one_letter_code
_entity_poly.pdbx_strand_id
1 'polypeptide(L)'
;VYQLGCHFDPNSITVSSSPRFNMYGNEFGMGKAIAVLSGYANKFDGNVSSYQGYEEGSIDLALTLMPDAMKALESDEEFMNAV
;
A
#
# COMPACT_ATOMS: atom_id res chain seq x y z
N VAL A 1 -1.64 -21.80 -6.13
CA VAL A 1 -1.88 -20.35 -6.31
C VAL A 1 -3.12 -20.01 -5.49
N TYR A 2 -2.98 -19.25 -4.41
CA TYR A 2 -4.11 -18.94 -3.53
C TYR A 2 -5.02 -17.90 -4.22
N GLN A 3 -6.31 -18.22 -4.38
CA GLN A 3 -7.31 -17.25 -4.80
C GLN A 3 -7.77 -16.45 -3.57
N LEU A 4 -7.09 -15.34 -3.26
CA LEU A 4 -7.54 -14.44 -2.19
C LEU A 4 -8.87 -13.75 -2.52
N GLY A 5 -9.15 -13.50 -3.80
CA GLY A 5 -10.34 -12.75 -4.22
C GLY A 5 -11.70 -13.41 -3.93
N CYS A 6 -11.77 -14.69 -3.55
CA CYS A 6 -13.05 -15.36 -3.24
C CYS A 6 -13.44 -15.33 -1.76
N HIS A 7 -12.59 -14.79 -0.87
CA HIS A 7 -12.83 -14.81 0.58
C HIS A 7 -13.08 -13.44 1.22
N PHE A 8 -13.00 -12.36 0.45
CA PHE A 8 -13.20 -11.00 0.98
C PHE A 8 -14.50 -10.41 0.47
N ASP A 9 -15.27 -9.81 1.37
CA ASP A 9 -16.49 -9.10 1.03
C ASP A 9 -16.17 -7.95 0.05
N PRO A 10 -16.97 -7.75 -1.01
CA PRO A 10 -16.69 -6.76 -2.06
C PRO A 10 -16.65 -5.30 -1.58
N ASN A 11 -17.09 -5.02 -0.35
CA ASN A 11 -17.03 -3.69 0.26
C ASN A 11 -16.14 -3.68 1.52
N SER A 12 -15.19 -4.61 1.61
CA SER A 12 -14.26 -4.69 2.73
C SER A 12 -12.89 -4.13 2.36
N ILE A 13 -12.25 -3.49 3.33
CA ILE A 13 -10.88 -3.02 3.22
C ILE A 13 -10.02 -3.86 4.17
N THR A 14 -8.96 -4.45 3.64
CA THR A 14 -7.99 -5.20 4.44
C THR A 14 -6.68 -4.43 4.49
N VAL A 15 -6.33 -3.94 5.68
CA VAL A 15 -5.04 -3.30 5.93
C VAL A 15 -4.05 -4.36 6.41
N SER A 16 -2.89 -4.41 5.76
CA SER A 16 -1.82 -5.35 6.04
C SER A 16 -0.48 -4.62 6.18
N SER A 17 0.55 -5.35 6.62
CA SER A 17 1.88 -4.80 6.97
C SER A 17 1.82 -3.80 8.14
N SER A 18 2.94 -3.11 8.43
CA SER A 18 2.99 -2.06 9.44
C SER A 18 4.06 -1.01 9.09
N PRO A 19 3.77 0.29 9.25
CA PRO A 19 4.76 1.35 9.06
C PRO A 19 5.85 1.36 10.14
N ARG A 20 5.67 0.58 11.20
CA ARG A 20 6.64 0.44 12.29
C ARG A 20 7.80 -0.50 11.95
N PHE A 21 7.72 -1.22 10.83
CA PHE A 21 8.82 -2.04 10.38
C PHE A 21 9.91 -1.17 9.77
N ASN A 22 11.15 -1.35 10.24
CA ASN A 22 12.32 -0.61 9.76
C ASN A 22 12.74 -1.13 8.38
N MET A 23 12.01 -0.72 7.35
CA MET A 23 12.26 -1.17 5.98
C MET A 23 13.54 -0.55 5.42
N TYR A 24 13.79 0.72 5.74
CA TYR A 24 14.94 1.46 5.25
C TYR A 24 16.25 1.23 6.03
N GLY A 25 16.21 0.56 7.17
CA GLY A 25 17.40 0.25 7.95
C GLY A 25 18.30 -0.84 7.36
N ASN A 26 17.83 -1.53 6.32
CA ASN A 26 18.64 -2.51 5.60
C ASN A 26 19.51 -1.80 4.55
N GLU A 27 20.82 -1.73 4.80
CA GLU A 27 21.79 -1.17 3.86
C GLU A 27 22.77 -2.25 3.39
N PHE A 28 22.99 -2.31 2.07
CA PHE A 28 23.83 -3.33 1.43
C PHE A 28 25.09 -2.74 0.78
N GLY A 29 25.55 -1.57 1.26
CA GLY A 29 26.73 -0.87 0.73
C GLY A 29 26.47 0.02 -0.49
N MET A 30 25.20 0.19 -0.89
CA MET A 30 24.77 1.09 -1.97
C MET A 30 24.04 2.34 -1.44
N GLY A 31 24.07 2.56 -0.11
CA GLY A 31 23.29 3.58 0.59
C GLY A 31 21.89 3.12 0.97
N LYS A 32 21.11 4.05 1.52
CA LYS A 32 19.71 3.86 1.95
C LYS A 32 18.79 3.66 0.74
N ALA A 33 17.81 2.77 0.85
CA ALA A 33 16.79 2.60 -0.18
C ALA A 33 15.94 3.87 -0.36
N ILE A 34 15.44 4.10 -1.59
CA ILE A 34 14.66 5.30 -1.94
C ILE A 34 13.14 5.11 -1.82
N ALA A 35 12.65 3.87 -1.93
CA ALA A 35 11.24 3.54 -1.84
C ALA A 35 11.07 2.06 -1.46
N VAL A 36 10.01 1.77 -0.71
CA VAL A 36 9.56 0.40 -0.44
C VAL A 36 8.41 0.08 -1.39
N LEU A 37 8.57 -0.98 -2.19
CA LEU A 37 7.56 -1.39 -3.17
C LEU A 37 7.06 -2.80 -2.88
N SER A 38 5.80 -3.05 -3.22
CA SER A 38 5.20 -4.38 -3.14
C SER A 38 5.22 -5.08 -4.50
N GLY A 39 5.51 -6.38 -4.49
CA GLY A 39 5.36 -7.23 -5.67
C GLY A 39 3.89 -7.42 -6.06
N TYR A 40 3.65 -8.05 -7.21
CA TYR A 40 2.29 -8.26 -7.74
C TYR A 40 1.49 -9.37 -7.01
N ALA A 41 2.17 -10.23 -6.26
CA ALA A 41 1.54 -11.34 -5.55
C ALA A 41 0.57 -10.85 -4.46
N ASN A 42 -0.47 -11.64 -4.19
CA ASN A 42 -1.45 -11.44 -3.10
C ASN A 42 -2.23 -10.11 -3.15
N LYS A 43 -2.31 -9.46 -4.32
CA LYS A 43 -3.15 -8.30 -4.54
C LYS A 43 -4.59 -8.71 -4.85
N PHE A 44 -5.54 -8.06 -4.21
CA PHE A 44 -6.98 -8.21 -4.41
C PHE A 44 -7.66 -6.86 -4.13
N ASP A 45 -8.90 -6.71 -4.59
CA ASP A 45 -9.66 -5.48 -4.39
C ASP A 45 -9.85 -5.18 -2.90
N GLY A 46 -9.69 -3.91 -2.50
CA GLY A 46 -9.72 -3.49 -1.10
C GLY A 46 -8.47 -3.84 -0.29
N ASN A 47 -7.40 -4.35 -0.91
CA ASN A 47 -6.13 -4.56 -0.22
C ASN A 47 -5.35 -3.24 -0.04
N VAL A 48 -4.95 -2.98 1.20
CA VAL A 48 -4.07 -1.87 1.56
C VAL A 48 -2.85 -2.42 2.28
N SER A 49 -1.66 -2.07 1.82
CA SER A 49 -0.41 -2.36 2.51
C SER A 49 0.21 -1.06 3.02
N SER A 50 0.55 -1.04 4.30
CA SER A 50 1.20 0.11 4.94
C SER A 50 2.70 -0.12 5.11
N TYR A 51 3.49 0.87 4.73
CA TYR A 51 4.94 0.88 4.83
C TYR A 51 5.42 2.10 5.59
N GLN A 52 6.63 1.98 6.16
CA GLN A 52 7.35 3.15 6.64
C GLN A 52 7.56 4.08 5.45
N GLY A 53 7.22 5.36 5.60
CA GLY A 53 7.51 6.36 4.59
C GLY A 53 8.99 6.70 4.54
N TYR A 54 9.45 7.24 3.41
CA TYR A 54 10.86 7.61 3.26
C TYR A 54 11.29 8.73 4.23
N GLU A 55 10.38 9.68 4.46
CA GLU A 55 10.53 10.75 5.44
C GLU A 55 10.17 10.27 6.85
N GLU A 56 10.85 10.82 7.86
CA GLU A 56 10.62 10.40 9.24
C GLU A 56 9.20 10.78 9.69
N GLY A 57 8.43 9.78 10.14
CA GLY A 57 7.05 9.96 10.58
C GLY A 57 6.01 9.86 9.46
N SER A 58 6.42 9.75 8.18
CA SER A 58 5.48 9.53 7.08
C SER A 58 5.17 8.04 6.89
N ILE A 59 4.09 7.76 6.14
CA ILE A 59 3.58 6.43 5.86
C ILE A 59 3.32 6.34 4.36
N ASP A 60 3.90 5.35 3.70
CA ASP A 60 3.58 5.04 2.31
C ASP A 60 2.50 3.96 2.27
N LEU A 61 1.45 4.19 1.46
CA LEU A 61 0.34 3.25 1.27
C LEU A 61 0.36 2.67 -0.15
N ALA A 62 0.33 1.34 -0.24
CA ALA A 62 0.08 0.66 -1.51
C ALA A 62 -1.36 0.15 -1.53
N LEU A 63 -2.16 0.71 -2.43
CA LEU A 63 -3.58 0.42 -2.62
C LEU A 63 -3.77 -0.51 -3.81
N THR A 64 -4.65 -1.50 -3.69
CA THR A 64 -5.16 -2.27 -4.83
C THR A 64 -6.68 -2.17 -4.82
N LEU A 65 -7.21 -1.47 -5.81
CA LEU A 65 -8.65 -1.28 -6.00
C LEU A 65 -9.03 -1.68 -7.43
N MET A 66 -10.31 -1.98 -7.64
CA MET A 66 -10.86 -2.08 -8.99
C MET A 66 -10.68 -0.75 -9.75
N PRO A 67 -10.52 -0.79 -11.09
CA PRO A 67 -10.18 0.40 -11.88
C PRO A 67 -11.12 1.59 -11.66
N ASP A 68 -12.42 1.36 -11.57
CA ASP A 68 -13.42 2.42 -11.38
C ASP A 68 -13.30 3.06 -9.99
N ALA A 69 -13.06 2.25 -8.96
CA ALA A 69 -12.86 2.73 -7.59
C ALA A 69 -11.53 3.49 -7.45
N MET A 70 -10.46 2.99 -8.06
CA MET A 70 -9.18 3.69 -8.09
C MET A 70 -9.32 5.06 -8.76
N LYS A 71 -9.99 5.11 -9.92
CA LYS A 71 -10.21 6.36 -10.65
C LYS A 71 -11.06 7.35 -9.85
N ALA A 72 -12.07 6.87 -9.13
CA ALA A 72 -12.89 7.71 -8.26
C ALA A 72 -12.05 8.30 -7.11
N LEU A 73 -11.21 7.48 -6.47
CA LEU A 73 -10.31 7.92 -5.39
C LEU A 73 -9.30 8.96 -5.88
N GLU A 74 -8.69 8.74 -7.05
CA GLU A 74 -7.74 9.68 -7.66
C GLU A 74 -8.39 11.02 -8.06
N SER A 75 -9.72 11.04 -8.25
CA SER A 75 -10.49 12.24 -8.58
C SER A 75 -11.09 12.93 -7.34
N ASP A 76 -10.92 12.37 -6.14
CA ASP A 76 -11.47 12.91 -4.90
C ASP A 76 -10.55 13.99 -4.33
N GLU A 77 -10.96 15.25 -4.43
CA GLU A 77 -10.16 16.40 -3.98
C GLU A 77 -9.98 16.42 -2.45
N GLU A 78 -10.95 15.95 -1.66
CA GLU A 78 -10.84 15.94 -0.20
C GLU A 78 -9.76 14.95 0.23
N PHE A 79 -9.78 13.76 -0.35
CA PHE A 79 -8.76 12.74 -0.12
C PHE A 79 -7.38 13.20 -0.60
N MET A 80 -7.28 13.68 -1.84
CA MET A 80 -5.99 14.07 -2.44
C MET A 80 -5.33 15.27 -1.75
N ASN A 81 -6.09 16.11 -1.05
CA ASN A 81 -5.54 17.20 -0.24
C ASN A 81 -5.07 16.75 1.16
N ALA A 82 -5.54 15.60 1.63
CA ALA A 82 -5.21 15.06 2.95
C ALA A 82 -4.00 14.10 2.94
N VAL A 83 -3.65 13.57 1.77
CA VAL A 83 -2.55 12.60 1.56
C VAL A 83 -1.28 13.22 1.01
#